data_AF-A0A077XLA0-F1
#
_entry.id   AF-A0A077XLA0-F1
#
_cell.length_a   1.000
_cell.length_b   1.000
_cell.length_c   1.000
_cell.angle_alpha   90.00
_cell.angle_beta   90.00
_cell.angle_gamma   90.00
#
_symmetry.space_group_name_H-M   'P 1'
#
loop_
_entity.id
_entity.type
_entity.pdbx_description
1 polymer ?
#
loop_
_entity_poly.entity_id
_entity_poly.type
_entity_poly.pdbx_seq_one_letter_code
_entity_poly.pdbx_strand_id
1 'polypeptide(L)'
;MCAGVRAAKSMSRYIQRIEELMRQNRHLKPVLITLTVKNGPDLQERFKHLRASFRTLLDRYNDYKKKGRGFNQFCKIDGAFYSTEYTYNPKTKEWHPHIHIFALLNQWIDQEELSETWHDITLDSYIVDIRRVKKTKEHGYSKAVAEVCKYALKFSDLSLENTWEAYLSLKGNRLTGCFGSMYGVKLPEKLTDDLPLDDLPYLELLYRFVFGKKSYYNLEITKDVKPQN
;
A
#
# COMPACT_ATOMS: atom_id res chain seq x y z
N MET A 1 6.61 13.30 -12.87
CA MET A 1 5.70 13.40 -11.69
C MET A 1 6.38 12.86 -10.42
N CYS A 2 6.34 13.58 -9.29
CA CYS A 2 6.89 13.11 -7.99
C CYS A 2 6.03 11.96 -7.41
N ALA A 3 6.64 11.03 -6.68
CA ALA A 3 5.97 9.88 -6.07
C ALA A 3 4.73 10.25 -5.23
N GLY A 4 4.73 11.43 -4.59
CA GLY A 4 3.61 11.92 -3.80
C GLY A 4 2.33 12.20 -4.60
N VAL A 5 2.43 12.71 -5.82
CA VAL A 5 1.26 13.01 -6.67
C VAL A 5 0.63 11.71 -7.21
N ARG A 6 1.45 10.69 -7.51
CA ARG A 6 0.97 9.34 -7.86
C ARG A 6 0.24 8.67 -6.70
N ALA A 7 0.75 8.86 -5.48
CA ALA A 7 0.09 8.42 -4.26
C ALA A 7 -1.28 9.08 -4.10
N ALA A 8 -1.34 10.41 -4.24
CA ALA A 8 -2.56 11.20 -4.08
C ALA A 8 -3.69 10.79 -5.03
N LYS A 9 -3.38 10.58 -6.31
CA LYS A 9 -4.36 10.09 -7.30
C LYS A 9 -4.87 8.67 -7.02
N SER A 10 -4.00 7.79 -6.53
CA SER A 10 -4.41 6.42 -6.16
C SER A 10 -5.31 6.44 -4.92
N MET A 11 -4.98 7.30 -3.94
CA MET A 11 -5.78 7.50 -2.73
C MET A 11 -7.18 8.01 -3.04
N SER A 12 -7.34 9.01 -3.91
CA SER A 12 -8.67 9.57 -4.23
C SER A 12 -9.60 8.53 -4.86
N ARG A 13 -9.08 7.67 -5.75
CA ARG A 13 -9.86 6.57 -6.35
C ARG A 13 -10.26 5.51 -5.34
N TYR A 14 -9.37 5.16 -4.39
CA TYR A 14 -9.72 4.23 -3.32
C TYR A 14 -10.81 4.79 -2.41
N ILE A 15 -10.73 6.07 -2.04
CA ILE A 15 -11.75 6.73 -1.22
C ILE A 15 -13.11 6.71 -1.93
N GLN A 16 -13.16 7.13 -3.20
CA GLN A 16 -14.40 7.12 -4.00
C GLN A 16 -15.01 5.72 -4.07
N ARG A 17 -14.17 4.69 -4.30
CA ARG A 17 -14.65 3.31 -4.37
C ARG A 17 -15.17 2.80 -3.02
N ILE A 18 -14.49 3.11 -1.93
CA ILE A 18 -14.95 2.75 -0.57
C ILE A 18 -16.31 3.37 -0.31
N GLU A 19 -16.49 4.66 -0.62
CA GLU A 19 -17.75 5.36 -0.41
C GLU A 19 -18.87 4.78 -1.27
N GLU A 20 -18.59 4.42 -2.53
CA GLU A 20 -19.53 3.75 -3.41
C GLU A 20 -19.98 2.39 -2.85
N LEU A 21 -19.03 1.53 -2.47
CA LEU A 21 -19.31 0.20 -1.95
C LEU A 21 -20.08 0.27 -0.63
N MET A 22 -19.72 1.19 0.27
CA MET A 22 -20.43 1.37 1.53
C MET A 22 -21.81 2.03 1.36
N ARG A 23 -22.03 2.77 0.27
CA ARG A 23 -23.37 3.26 -0.11
C ARG A 23 -24.24 2.12 -0.64
N GLN A 24 -23.68 1.21 -1.42
CA GLN A 24 -24.39 0.02 -1.94
C GLN A 24 -24.65 -1.01 -0.83
N ASN A 25 -23.71 -1.20 0.09
CA ASN A 25 -23.84 -2.11 1.23
C ASN A 25 -23.41 -1.43 2.53
N ARG A 26 -24.40 -0.94 3.29
CA ARG A 26 -24.18 -0.20 4.55
C ARG A 26 -23.71 -1.09 5.71
N HIS A 27 -23.70 -2.42 5.55
CA HIS A 27 -23.27 -3.36 6.59
C HIS A 27 -21.76 -3.64 6.57
N LEU A 28 -21.05 -3.14 5.54
CA LEU A 28 -19.61 -3.27 5.42
C LEU A 28 -18.89 -2.57 6.58
N LYS A 29 -17.89 -3.26 7.14
CA LYS A 29 -17.13 -2.80 8.30
C LYS A 29 -15.71 -2.47 7.84
N PRO A 30 -15.33 -1.19 7.76
CA PRO A 30 -13.98 -0.81 7.35
C PRO A 30 -12.98 -1.09 8.48
N VAL A 31 -11.88 -1.76 8.12
CA VAL A 31 -10.80 -2.13 9.04
C VAL A 31 -9.43 -1.91 8.40
N LEU A 32 -8.43 -1.70 9.24
CA LEU A 32 -7.02 -1.85 8.90
C LEU A 32 -6.57 -3.21 9.43
N ILE A 33 -5.89 -3.98 8.58
CA ILE A 33 -5.28 -5.25 8.94
C ILE A 33 -3.78 -5.13 8.67
N THR A 34 -2.97 -5.52 9.65
CA THR A 34 -1.51 -5.62 9.49
C THR A 34 -1.10 -7.08 9.62
N LEU A 35 -0.37 -7.60 8.64
CA LEU A 35 0.23 -8.93 8.67
C LEU A 35 1.75 -8.79 8.65
N THR A 36 2.44 -9.45 9.57
CA THR A 36 3.90 -9.36 9.70
C THR A 36 4.50 -10.76 9.63
N VAL A 37 5.63 -10.94 8.94
CA VAL A 37 6.44 -12.17 9.06
C VAL A 37 7.61 -11.93 10.02
N LYS A 38 8.25 -13.00 10.49
CA LYS A 38 9.39 -12.86 11.40
C LYS A 38 10.49 -11.99 10.76
N ASN A 39 11.09 -11.13 11.58
CA ASN A 39 12.22 -10.31 11.19
C ASN A 39 13.38 -11.18 10.71
N GLY A 40 14.24 -10.62 9.86
CA GLY A 40 15.43 -11.32 9.40
C GLY A 40 16.48 -10.39 8.80
N PRO A 41 17.75 -10.82 8.75
CA PRO A 41 18.85 -9.97 8.31
C PRO A 41 18.89 -9.75 6.79
N ASP A 42 18.29 -10.65 5.99
CA ASP A 42 18.29 -10.60 4.53
C ASP A 42 16.97 -10.04 4.00
N LEU A 43 17.01 -8.85 3.38
CA LEU A 43 15.82 -8.23 2.82
C LEU A 43 15.19 -9.03 1.68
N GLN A 44 16.00 -9.59 0.79
CA GLN A 44 15.49 -10.26 -0.40
C GLN A 44 14.76 -11.55 0.00
N GLU A 45 15.32 -12.30 0.94
CA GLU A 45 14.71 -13.49 1.49
C GLU A 45 13.41 -13.14 2.23
N ARG A 46 13.44 -12.15 3.14
CA ARG A 46 12.25 -11.67 3.86
C ARG A 46 11.16 -11.16 2.92
N PHE A 47 11.54 -10.47 1.85
CA PHE A 47 10.63 -10.04 0.79
C PHE A 47 9.95 -11.22 0.10
N LYS A 48 10.73 -12.22 -0.34
CA LYS A 48 10.21 -13.42 -1.02
C LYS A 48 9.28 -14.20 -0.08
N HIS A 49 9.66 -14.36 1.18
CA HIS A 49 8.88 -15.06 2.20
C HIS A 49 7.52 -14.39 2.45
N LEU A 50 7.51 -13.08 2.71
CA LEU A 50 6.28 -12.32 2.90
C LEU A 50 5.37 -12.39 1.67
N ARG A 51 5.96 -12.25 0.47
CA ARG A 51 5.21 -12.27 -0.80
C ARG A 51 4.62 -13.64 -1.09
N ALA A 52 5.37 -14.72 -0.88
CA ALA A 52 4.89 -16.09 -1.07
C ALA A 52 3.77 -16.41 -0.08
N SER A 53 3.96 -16.09 1.20
CA SER A 53 2.95 -16.27 2.24
C SER A 53 1.65 -15.53 1.92
N PHE A 54 1.75 -14.25 1.56
CA PHE A 54 0.57 -13.47 1.21
C PHE A 54 -0.10 -13.95 -0.08
N ARG A 55 0.67 -14.44 -1.07
CA ARG A 55 0.12 -15.06 -2.27
C ARG A 55 -0.72 -16.28 -1.91
N THR A 56 -0.20 -17.17 -1.06
CA THR A 56 -0.95 -18.34 -0.57
C THR A 56 -2.25 -17.94 0.13
N LEU A 57 -2.22 -16.90 0.98
CA LEU A 57 -3.42 -16.39 1.65
C LEU A 57 -4.46 -15.87 0.64
N LEU A 58 -4.02 -15.11 -0.36
CA LEU A 58 -4.89 -14.63 -1.45
C LEU A 58 -5.44 -15.78 -2.30
N ASP A 59 -4.64 -16.82 -2.55
CA ASP A 59 -5.08 -17.98 -3.33
C ASP A 59 -6.14 -18.77 -2.54
N ARG A 60 -5.97 -18.97 -1.23
CA ARG A 60 -7.01 -19.54 -0.35
C ARG A 60 -8.30 -18.70 -0.35
N TYR A 61 -8.18 -17.38 -0.28
CA TYR A 61 -9.31 -16.46 -0.42
C TYR A 61 -10.05 -16.65 -1.76
N ASN A 62 -9.30 -16.69 -2.87
CA ASN A 62 -9.87 -16.85 -4.20
C ASN A 62 -10.51 -18.23 -4.39
N ASP A 63 -9.90 -19.29 -3.83
CA ASP A 63 -10.44 -20.64 -3.86
C ASP A 63 -11.79 -20.70 -3.13
N TYR A 64 -11.91 -20.06 -1.97
CA TYR A 64 -13.20 -19.96 -1.29
C TYR A 64 -14.22 -19.18 -2.12
N LYS A 65 -13.86 -18.00 -2.66
CA LYS A 65 -14.79 -17.18 -3.45
C LYS A 65 -15.26 -17.85 -4.75
N LYS A 66 -14.41 -18.66 -5.38
CA LYS A 66 -14.72 -19.32 -6.68
C LYS A 66 -15.31 -20.71 -6.52
N LYS A 67 -14.83 -21.48 -5.54
CA LYS A 67 -15.11 -22.92 -5.38
C LYS A 67 -15.90 -23.24 -4.11
N GLY A 68 -16.10 -22.29 -3.20
CA GLY A 68 -16.88 -22.47 -1.97
C GLY A 68 -16.22 -23.35 -0.89
N ARG A 69 -14.92 -23.66 -1.00
CA ARG A 69 -14.17 -24.54 -0.08
C ARG A 69 -12.96 -23.84 0.53
N GLY A 70 -12.46 -24.32 1.67
CA GLY A 70 -11.26 -23.78 2.31
C GLY A 70 -11.48 -22.45 3.03
N PHE A 71 -12.66 -22.28 3.63
CA PHE A 71 -12.98 -21.08 4.41
C PHE A 71 -11.93 -20.85 5.51
N ASN A 72 -11.53 -19.60 5.64
CA ASN A 72 -10.77 -19.08 6.77
C ASN A 72 -11.23 -17.64 7.02
N GLN A 73 -10.81 -17.04 8.13
CA GLN A 73 -11.28 -15.72 8.54
C GLN A 73 -11.02 -14.61 7.50
N PHE A 74 -9.96 -14.71 6.70
CA PHE A 74 -9.65 -13.75 5.63
C PHE A 74 -10.74 -13.72 4.54
N CYS A 75 -11.52 -14.79 4.39
CA CYS A 75 -12.62 -14.89 3.43
C CYS A 75 -13.82 -13.97 3.77
N LYS A 76 -13.90 -13.45 5.00
CA LYS A 76 -14.90 -12.47 5.43
C LYS A 76 -14.70 -11.08 4.81
N ILE A 77 -13.55 -10.85 4.15
CA ILE A 77 -13.27 -9.64 3.39
C ILE A 77 -14.15 -9.62 2.12
N ASP A 78 -14.84 -8.51 1.93
CA ASP A 78 -15.59 -8.18 0.72
C ASP A 78 -14.65 -7.68 -0.38
N GLY A 79 -13.86 -6.66 -0.03
CA GLY A 79 -12.82 -6.08 -0.90
C GLY A 79 -11.79 -5.32 -0.08
N ALA A 80 -10.58 -5.25 -0.63
CA ALA A 80 -9.47 -4.60 0.04
C ALA A 80 -8.41 -4.10 -0.94
N PHE A 81 -7.57 -3.18 -0.46
CA PHE A 81 -6.30 -2.83 -1.08
C PHE A 81 -5.20 -2.85 -0.03
N TYR A 82 -3.97 -3.05 -0.48
CA TYR A 82 -2.83 -3.27 0.40
C TYR A 82 -1.54 -2.65 -0.15
N SER A 83 -0.59 -2.45 0.76
CA SER A 83 0.80 -2.12 0.48
C SER A 83 1.73 -2.94 1.37
N THR A 84 2.93 -3.22 0.88
CA THR A 84 4.01 -3.82 1.66
C THR A 84 4.98 -2.72 2.11
N GLU A 85 5.38 -2.73 3.38
CA GLU A 85 6.47 -1.89 3.90
C GLU A 85 7.59 -2.76 4.46
N TYR A 86 8.82 -2.27 4.28
CA TYR A 86 10.05 -2.91 4.70
C TYR A 86 10.83 -1.88 5.52
N THR A 87 10.78 -2.01 6.85
CA THR A 87 11.56 -1.16 7.75
C THR A 87 12.80 -1.91 8.23
N TYR A 88 13.82 -1.20 8.68
CA TYR A 88 15.05 -1.79 9.19
C TYR A 88 15.30 -1.34 10.62
N ASN A 89 15.60 -2.29 11.51
CA ASN A 89 15.95 -2.00 12.89
C ASN A 89 17.47 -1.96 13.06
N PRO A 90 18.08 -0.78 13.29
CA PRO A 90 19.54 -0.65 13.41
C PRO A 90 20.10 -1.34 14.67
N LYS A 91 19.27 -1.60 15.70
CA LYS A 91 19.72 -2.27 16.92
C LYS A 91 19.85 -3.78 16.75
N THR A 92 18.86 -4.41 16.12
CA THR A 92 18.87 -5.86 15.88
C THR A 92 19.54 -6.23 14.55
N LYS A 93 19.73 -5.25 13.65
CA LYS A 93 20.22 -5.42 12.28
C LYS A 93 19.32 -6.32 11.43
N GLU A 94 18.01 -6.17 11.59
CA GLU A 94 17.02 -6.98 10.92
C GLU A 94 16.01 -6.12 10.15
N TRP A 95 15.57 -6.66 9.03
CA TRP A 95 14.44 -6.16 8.25
C TRP A 95 13.12 -6.64 8.85
N HIS A 96 12.17 -5.72 8.92
CA HIS A 96 10.82 -5.90 9.45
C HIS A 96 9.83 -5.72 8.29
N PRO A 97 9.50 -6.81 7.59
CA PRO A 97 8.55 -6.82 6.48
C PRO A 97 7.10 -6.96 6.98
N HIS A 98 6.20 -6.11 6.50
CA HIS A 98 4.79 -6.21 6.83
C HIS A 98 3.88 -5.73 5.70
N ILE A 99 2.63 -6.15 5.76
CA ILE A 99 1.57 -5.78 4.82
C ILE A 99 0.52 -5.00 5.58
N HIS A 100 0.23 -3.80 5.08
CA HIS A 100 -0.88 -2.98 5.54
C HIS A 100 -2.04 -3.14 4.56
N ILE A 101 -3.22 -3.47 5.08
CA ILE A 101 -4.42 -3.73 4.28
C ILE A 101 -5.54 -2.85 4.80
N PHE A 102 -6.18 -2.10 3.91
CA PHE A 102 -7.50 -1.54 4.18
C PHE A 102 -8.54 -2.50 3.61
N ALA A 103 -9.43 -3.00 4.45
CA ALA A 103 -10.44 -3.98 4.05
C ALA A 103 -11.85 -3.53 4.45
N LEU A 104 -12.82 -3.91 3.62
CA LEU A 104 -14.24 -3.84 3.92
C LEU A 104 -14.71 -5.25 4.27
N LEU A 105 -15.18 -5.46 5.50
CA LEU A 105 -15.62 -6.78 5.97
C LEU A 105 -17.13 -6.93 5.88
N ASN A 106 -17.59 -8.10 5.44
CA ASN A 106 -19.00 -8.50 5.58
C ASN A 106 -19.30 -8.87 7.04
N GLN A 107 -18.40 -9.61 7.68
CA GLN A 107 -18.48 -10.05 9.07
C GLN A 107 -17.18 -9.77 9.80
N TRP A 108 -17.23 -9.60 11.12
CA TRP A 108 -16.01 -9.37 11.90
C TRP A 108 -15.09 -10.59 11.83
N ILE A 109 -13.80 -10.32 11.68
CA ILE A 109 -12.75 -11.34 11.65
C ILE A 109 -12.45 -11.75 13.09
N ASP A 110 -12.38 -13.06 13.31
CA ASP A 110 -11.74 -13.60 14.50
C ASP A 110 -10.21 -13.48 14.32
N GLN A 111 -9.58 -12.69 15.18
CA GLN A 111 -8.17 -12.38 15.07
C GLN A 111 -7.28 -13.58 15.45
N GLU A 112 -7.73 -14.43 16.37
CA GLU A 112 -6.98 -15.60 16.82
C GLU A 112 -6.96 -16.65 15.71
N GLU A 113 -8.12 -16.99 15.14
CA GLU A 113 -8.18 -17.93 14.00
C GLU A 113 -7.45 -17.39 12.75
N LEU A 114 -7.48 -16.07 12.49
CA LEU A 114 -6.70 -15.49 11.40
C LEU A 114 -5.19 -15.58 11.68
N SER A 115 -4.79 -15.41 12.94
CA SER A 115 -3.40 -15.57 13.39
C SER A 115 -2.91 -17.00 13.20
N GLU A 116 -3.72 -18.00 13.56
CA GLU A 116 -3.42 -19.41 13.28
C GLU A 116 -3.30 -19.69 11.78
N THR A 117 -4.22 -19.16 10.97
CA THR A 117 -4.15 -19.28 9.50
C THR A 117 -2.87 -18.63 8.96
N TRP A 118 -2.47 -17.49 9.51
CA TRP A 118 -1.25 -16.79 9.10
C TRP A 118 0.00 -17.59 9.49
N HIS A 119 0.01 -18.19 10.68
CA HIS A 119 1.09 -19.06 11.10
C HIS A 119 1.17 -20.35 10.27
N ASP A 120 0.05 -21.00 9.96
CA ASP A 120 0.01 -22.18 9.09
C ASP A 120 0.63 -21.90 7.71
N ILE A 121 0.46 -20.68 7.19
CA ILE A 121 1.02 -20.27 5.90
C ILE A 121 2.50 -19.87 6.03
N THR A 122 2.84 -19.06 7.04
CA THR A 122 4.19 -18.48 7.17
C THR A 122 5.19 -19.40 7.86
N LEU A 123 4.69 -20.30 8.71
CA LEU A 123 5.44 -21.15 9.64
C LEU A 123 6.33 -20.38 10.62
N ASP A 124 6.29 -19.04 10.64
CA ASP A 124 7.19 -18.20 11.44
C ASP A 124 6.51 -17.02 12.14
N SER A 125 5.22 -16.76 11.91
CA SER A 125 4.54 -15.61 12.51
C SER A 125 3.06 -15.82 12.85
N TYR A 126 2.68 -15.37 14.04
CA TYR A 126 1.30 -15.21 14.51
C TYR A 126 0.87 -13.73 14.53
N ILE A 127 1.69 -12.83 13.98
CA ILE A 127 1.49 -11.39 14.14
C ILE A 127 0.45 -10.89 13.14
N VAL A 128 -0.76 -10.70 13.66
CA VAL A 128 -1.91 -10.10 12.97
C VAL A 128 -2.48 -9.00 13.87
N ASP A 129 -2.65 -7.79 13.33
CA ASP A 129 -3.36 -6.68 13.98
C ASP A 129 -4.59 -6.32 13.17
N ILE A 130 -5.74 -6.14 13.84
CA ILE A 130 -7.00 -5.75 13.19
C ILE A 130 -7.60 -4.58 13.95
N ARG A 131 -7.71 -3.44 13.29
CA ARG A 131 -8.23 -2.20 13.88
C ARG A 131 -9.42 -1.68 13.10
N ARG A 132 -10.49 -1.34 13.80
CA ARG A 132 -11.67 -0.73 13.17
C ARG A 132 -11.34 0.68 12.70
N VAL A 133 -11.69 0.99 11.45
CA VAL A 133 -11.58 2.36 10.94
C VAL A 133 -12.85 3.13 11.27
N LYS A 134 -12.70 4.19 12.05
CA LYS A 134 -13.79 5.13 12.33
C LYS A 134 -13.82 6.21 11.25
N LYS A 135 -15.00 6.47 10.69
CA LYS A 135 -15.22 7.61 9.79
C LYS A 135 -15.09 8.90 10.59
N THR A 136 -14.20 9.79 10.18
CA THR A 136 -14.09 11.13 10.77
C THR A 136 -14.99 12.12 10.03
N LYS A 137 -15.50 13.15 10.71
CA LYS A 137 -16.36 14.18 10.07
C LYS A 137 -15.60 15.01 9.04
N GLU A 138 -14.33 15.30 9.29
CA GLU A 138 -13.50 16.19 8.47
C GLU A 138 -12.81 15.48 7.30
N HIS A 139 -12.34 14.25 7.51
CA HIS A 139 -11.51 13.54 6.53
C HIS A 139 -12.08 12.18 6.10
N GLY A 140 -13.30 11.83 6.50
CA GLY A 140 -13.91 10.55 6.14
C GLY A 140 -12.99 9.37 6.47
N TYR A 141 -12.62 8.60 5.44
CA TYR A 141 -11.67 7.48 5.48
C TYR A 141 -10.26 7.83 4.99
N SER A 142 -10.03 9.07 4.55
CA SER A 142 -8.78 9.50 3.89
C SER A 142 -7.54 9.25 4.76
N LYS A 143 -7.65 9.40 6.08
CA LYS A 143 -6.53 9.13 7.01
C LYS A 143 -6.08 7.66 6.97
N ALA A 144 -7.03 6.73 7.00
CA ALA A 144 -6.73 5.29 6.96
C ALA A 144 -6.25 4.85 5.57
N VAL A 145 -6.82 5.42 4.51
CA VAL A 145 -6.34 5.18 3.14
C VAL A 145 -4.91 5.71 2.97
N ALA A 146 -4.63 6.90 3.49
CA ALA A 146 -3.29 7.48 3.48
C ALA A 146 -2.29 6.68 4.33
N GLU A 147 -2.71 6.09 5.45
CA GLU A 147 -1.88 5.17 6.24
C GLU A 147 -1.40 4.02 5.35
N VAL A 148 -2.29 3.30 4.68
CA VAL A 148 -1.90 2.20 3.78
C VAL A 148 -1.10 2.70 2.57
N CYS A 149 -1.45 3.82 1.95
CA CYS A 149 -0.73 4.32 0.78
C CYS A 149 0.65 4.91 1.08
N LYS A 150 0.88 5.45 2.29
CA LYS A 150 2.18 5.98 2.74
C LYS A 150 3.29 4.95 2.61
N TYR A 151 2.97 3.71 2.93
CA TYR A 151 3.89 2.59 3.06
C TYR A 151 4.38 2.00 1.74
N ALA A 152 3.64 2.21 0.66
CA ALA A 152 4.10 1.88 -0.69
C ALA A 152 5.31 2.71 -1.15
N LEU A 153 5.60 3.82 -0.47
CA LEU A 153 6.54 4.87 -0.91
C LEU A 153 7.61 5.22 0.13
N LYS A 154 7.61 4.55 1.29
CA LYS A 154 8.43 4.95 2.43
C LYS A 154 9.77 4.23 2.45
N PHE A 155 10.74 4.79 1.74
CA PHE A 155 12.18 4.52 1.95
C PHE A 155 12.86 5.64 2.75
N SER A 156 12.13 6.71 3.11
CA SER A 156 12.68 7.94 3.69
C SER A 156 13.35 7.76 5.06
N ASP A 157 13.00 6.69 5.78
CA ASP A 157 13.48 6.45 7.14
C ASP A 157 14.69 5.50 7.18
N LEU A 158 15.17 5.06 6.01
CA LEU A 158 16.33 4.17 5.87
C LEU A 158 17.62 4.99 5.68
N SER A 159 18.76 4.42 6.08
CA SER A 159 20.07 4.98 5.70
C SER A 159 20.27 4.91 4.18
N LEU A 160 21.29 5.58 3.65
CA LEU A 160 21.59 5.54 2.22
C LEU A 160 21.89 4.11 1.74
N GLU A 161 22.64 3.36 2.54
CA GLU A 161 23.02 1.97 2.26
C GLU A 161 21.79 1.06 2.22
N ASN A 162 20.93 1.15 3.24
CA ASN A 162 19.70 0.37 3.31
C ASN A 162 18.69 0.77 2.23
N THR A 163 18.64 2.05 1.85
CA THR A 163 17.83 2.53 0.74
C THR A 163 18.31 1.92 -0.58
N TRP A 164 19.62 1.83 -0.77
CA TRP A 164 20.22 1.22 -1.96
C TRP A 164 19.94 -0.29 -2.02
N GLU A 165 20.13 -1.02 -0.91
CA GLU A 165 19.79 -2.44 -0.80
C GLU A 165 18.31 -2.70 -1.08
N ALA A 166 17.43 -1.87 -0.50
CA ALA A 166 16.00 -1.96 -0.72
C ALA A 166 15.61 -1.66 -2.16
N TYR A 167 16.23 -0.66 -2.78
CA TYR A 167 16.03 -0.38 -4.21
C TYR A 167 16.43 -1.57 -5.07
N LEU A 168 17.63 -2.14 -4.88
CA LEU A 168 18.10 -3.29 -5.67
C LEU A 168 17.21 -4.53 -5.48
N SER A 169 16.76 -4.78 -4.25
CA SER A 169 15.96 -5.95 -3.92
C SER A 169 14.50 -5.85 -4.39
N LEU A 170 13.93 -4.64 -4.36
CA LEU A 170 12.50 -4.42 -4.60
C LEU A 170 12.18 -3.83 -5.99
N LYS A 171 13.17 -3.33 -6.72
CA LYS A 171 12.95 -2.79 -8.08
C LYS A 171 12.25 -3.82 -8.97
N GLY A 172 11.25 -3.35 -9.71
CA GLY A 172 10.45 -4.19 -10.61
C GLY A 172 9.37 -5.03 -9.92
N ASN A 173 9.31 -5.03 -8.58
CA ASN A 173 8.25 -5.70 -7.84
C ASN A 173 7.06 -4.78 -7.61
N ARG A 174 5.85 -5.35 -7.75
CA ARG A 174 4.63 -4.68 -7.38
C ARG A 174 4.42 -4.74 -5.86
N LEU A 175 4.54 -3.59 -5.19
CA LEU A 175 4.43 -3.44 -3.73
C LEU A 175 3.01 -3.08 -3.25
N THR A 176 2.07 -2.90 -4.17
CA THR A 176 0.67 -2.56 -3.88
C THR A 176 -0.28 -3.47 -4.65
N GLY A 177 -1.51 -3.60 -4.17
CA GLY A 177 -2.53 -4.35 -4.90
C GLY A 177 -3.92 -4.15 -4.33
N CYS A 178 -4.91 -4.71 -5.03
CA CYS A 178 -6.29 -4.77 -4.61
C CYS A 178 -6.90 -6.12 -4.95
N PHE A 179 -7.94 -6.52 -4.23
CA PHE A 179 -8.69 -7.77 -4.44
C PHE A 179 -10.14 -7.63 -3.96
N GLY A 180 -10.99 -8.60 -4.30
CA GLY A 180 -12.42 -8.59 -3.96
C GLY A 180 -13.19 -7.47 -4.65
N SER A 181 -14.18 -6.87 -4.00
CA SER A 181 -15.00 -5.78 -4.55
C SER A 181 -14.24 -4.47 -4.85
N MET A 182 -13.02 -4.35 -4.31
CA MET A 182 -12.06 -3.28 -4.62
C MET A 182 -11.26 -3.57 -5.90
N TYR A 183 -11.31 -4.79 -6.43
CA TYR A 183 -10.71 -5.16 -7.72
C TYR A 183 -11.56 -4.62 -8.88
N GLY A 184 -10.90 -4.25 -9.99
CA GLY A 184 -11.59 -3.67 -11.15
C GLY A 184 -11.77 -2.14 -11.10
N VAL A 185 -11.25 -1.48 -10.07
CA VAL A 185 -10.94 -0.04 -10.18
C VAL A 185 -9.91 0.10 -11.30
N LYS A 186 -10.34 0.55 -12.48
CA LYS A 186 -9.46 0.87 -13.61
C LYS A 186 -8.52 2.00 -13.16
N LEU A 187 -7.37 1.61 -12.61
CA LEU A 187 -6.20 2.47 -12.53
C LEU A 187 -5.80 2.72 -13.98
N PRO A 188 -5.63 3.98 -14.42
CA PRO A 188 -5.14 4.22 -15.78
C PRO A 188 -3.83 3.45 -15.98
N GLU A 189 -3.75 2.68 -17.06
CA GLU A 189 -2.59 1.84 -17.41
C GLU A 189 -1.29 2.66 -17.52
N LYS A 190 -1.42 3.96 -17.74
CA LYS A 190 -0.31 4.89 -17.78
C LYS A 190 0.00 5.41 -16.37
N LEU A 191 0.88 4.67 -15.69
CA LEU A 191 1.75 5.20 -14.63
C LEU A 191 2.92 6.03 -15.19
N THR A 192 2.99 6.20 -16.51
CA THR A 192 3.95 7.08 -17.18
C THR A 192 3.59 8.54 -16.95
N ASP A 193 4.61 9.40 -17.00
CA ASP A 193 4.65 10.83 -16.66
C ASP A 193 3.69 11.76 -17.44
N ASP A 194 2.46 11.35 -17.73
CA ASP A 194 1.41 12.27 -18.14
C ASP A 194 1.04 13.11 -16.90
N LEU A 195 1.67 14.27 -16.83
CA LEU A 195 1.38 15.34 -15.87
C LEU A 195 -0.14 15.56 -15.81
N PRO A 196 -0.78 15.66 -14.63
CA PRO A 196 -2.19 15.99 -14.52
C PRO A 196 -2.28 17.51 -14.68
N LEU A 197 -2.32 17.98 -15.91
CA LEU A 197 -2.30 19.43 -16.16
C LEU A 197 -3.69 20.06 -16.19
N ASP A 198 -4.73 19.25 -16.27
CA ASP A 198 -6.02 19.78 -16.69
C ASP A 198 -6.87 20.28 -15.51
N ASP A 199 -6.74 19.69 -14.30
CA ASP A 199 -7.74 19.89 -13.22
C ASP A 199 -7.24 20.58 -11.94
N LEU A 200 -5.94 20.90 -11.80
CA LEU A 200 -5.40 21.52 -10.57
C LEU A 200 -4.43 22.66 -10.90
N PRO A 201 -4.38 23.75 -10.12
CA PRO A 201 -3.33 24.73 -10.25
C PRO A 201 -1.99 24.15 -9.75
N TYR A 202 -0.90 24.39 -10.49
CA TYR A 202 0.43 23.89 -10.15
C TYR A 202 1.52 24.89 -10.55
N LEU A 203 2.68 24.76 -9.90
CA LEU A 203 3.88 25.52 -10.22
C LEU A 203 4.87 24.60 -10.95
N GLU A 204 5.22 24.93 -12.20
CA GLU A 204 6.31 24.27 -12.90
C GLU A 204 7.63 24.96 -12.55
N LEU A 205 8.58 24.17 -12.05
CA LEU A 205 9.94 24.61 -11.76
C LEU A 205 10.91 23.79 -12.63
N LEU A 206 11.60 24.43 -13.58
CA LEU A 206 12.65 23.78 -14.36
C LEU A 206 14.01 24.11 -13.77
N TYR A 207 14.72 23.10 -13.28
CA TYR A 207 16.08 23.26 -12.80
C TYR A 207 17.09 22.78 -13.83
N ARG A 208 18.10 23.58 -14.11
CA ARG A 208 19.30 23.18 -14.85
C ARG A 208 20.38 22.75 -13.87
N PHE A 209 20.88 21.55 -14.03
CA PHE A 209 22.06 21.13 -13.28
C PHE A 209 23.31 21.78 -13.88
N VAL A 210 24.07 22.51 -13.06
CA VAL A 210 25.31 23.17 -13.46
C VAL A 210 26.48 22.43 -12.83
N PHE A 211 27.31 21.85 -13.69
CA PHE A 211 28.48 21.09 -13.28
C PHE A 211 29.69 22.01 -13.05
N GLY A 212 30.36 21.84 -11.92
CA GLY A 212 31.55 22.61 -11.55
C GLY A 212 32.17 22.12 -10.23
N LYS A 213 33.21 22.82 -9.74
CA LYS A 213 33.92 22.45 -8.49
C LYS A 213 32.98 22.35 -7.28
N LYS A 214 31.89 23.13 -7.26
CA LYS A 214 30.70 22.89 -6.43
C LYS A 214 29.51 22.85 -7.38
N SER A 215 28.99 21.65 -7.62
CA SER A 215 27.82 21.49 -8.49
C SER A 215 26.56 21.98 -7.79
N TYR A 216 25.63 22.57 -8.53
CA TYR A 216 24.37 23.09 -8.01
C TYR A 216 23.25 23.00 -9.05
N TYR A 217 22.01 23.19 -8.59
CA TYR A 217 20.84 23.31 -9.45
C TYR A 217 20.46 24.78 -9.58
N ASN A 218 20.41 25.29 -10.80
CA ASN A 218 19.92 26.63 -11.10
C ASN A 218 18.45 26.55 -11.50
N LEU A 219 17.58 27.34 -10.88
CA LEU A 219 16.18 27.45 -11.29
C LEU A 219 16.09 28.33 -12.54
N GLU A 220 15.65 27.76 -13.66
CA GLU A 220 15.58 28.44 -14.96
C GLU A 220 14.18 28.95 -15.29
N ILE A 221 13.15 28.18 -14.92
CA ILE A 221 11.77 28.51 -15.25
C ILE A 221 10.91 28.33 -14.01
N THR A 222 10.10 29.33 -13.73
CA THR A 222 8.98 29.26 -12.80
C THR A 222 7.73 29.63 -13.55
N LYS A 223 6.77 28.71 -13.64
CA LYS A 223 5.49 28.96 -14.32
C LYS A 223 4.35 28.59 -13.40
N ASP A 224 3.52 29.58 -13.09
CA ASP A 224 2.24 29.37 -12.44
C ASP A 224 1.23 28.93 -13.52
N VAL A 225 0.71 27.73 -13.38
CA VAL A 225 -0.30 27.20 -14.29
C VAL A 225 -1.62 27.06 -13.56
N LYS A 226 -2.62 27.77 -14.08
CA LYS A 226 -4.00 27.72 -13.63
C LYS A 226 -4.80 26.73 -14.48
N PRO A 227 -5.77 26.01 -13.90
CA PRO A 227 -6.63 25.11 -14.67
C PRO A 227 -7.41 25.90 -15.73
N GLN A 228 -7.53 25.34 -16.93
CA GLN A 228 -8.44 25.85 -17.96
C GLN A 228 -9.83 25.29 -17.64
N ASN A 229 -10.78 26.18 -17.31
CA ASN A 229 -12.19 25.80 -17.10
C ASN A 229 -12.82 25.19 -18.36
#